data_AF-A0A0S7X8V0-F1
#
_entry.id   AF-A0A0S7X8V0-F1
#
_cell.length_a   1.000
_cell.length_b   1.000
_cell.length_c   1.000
_cell.angle_alpha   90.00
_cell.angle_beta   90.00
_cell.angle_gamma   90.00
#
_symmetry.space_group_name_H-M   'P 1'
#
loop_
_entity.id
_entity.type
_entity.pdbx_description
1 polymer ?
#
loop_
_entity_poly.entity_id
_entity_poly.type
_entity_poly.pdbx_seq_one_letter_code
_entity_poly.pdbx_strand_id
1 'polypeptide(L)'
;MTWRDLDIYLKTEEMSEKRFFDLGKEIAVCLKPQRMHFRNEFIGKTPNLPMGFYWGIYTTLKFSDVWKIDIWAMDSNQINLYQKESDGLKSRIDDEKRPRILMIKNHFYKHPEYRRKFSARDIYDAVIRENVKSTKEFSEWLRKNKGIL
;
A
#
# COMPACT_ATOMS: atom_id res chain seq x y z
N MET A 1 4.22 -2.14 -12.25
CA MET A 1 4.05 -1.14 -11.17
C MET A 1 3.57 0.15 -11.79
N THR A 2 2.67 0.88 -11.12
CA THR A 2 2.10 2.14 -11.65
C THR A 2 2.76 3.38 -11.04
N TRP A 3 3.64 3.18 -10.04
CA TRP A 3 4.40 4.21 -9.35
C TRP A 3 5.55 3.60 -8.53
N ARG A 4 6.39 4.46 -7.94
CA ARG A 4 7.60 4.09 -7.18
C ARG A 4 7.29 4.01 -5.69
N ASP A 5 6.89 2.83 -5.25
CA ASP A 5 6.41 2.55 -3.90
C ASP A 5 6.94 1.17 -3.48
N LEU A 6 7.47 1.08 -2.26
CA LEU A 6 8.03 -0.15 -1.71
C LEU A 6 7.53 -0.34 -0.28
N ASP A 7 6.83 -1.45 -0.03
CA ASP A 7 6.37 -1.83 1.30
C ASP A 7 7.28 -2.91 1.90
N ILE A 8 7.75 -2.69 3.12
CA ILE A 8 8.59 -3.61 3.90
C ILE A 8 7.90 -3.89 5.22
N TYR A 9 7.67 -5.17 5.50
CA TYR A 9 7.10 -5.65 6.76
C TYR A 9 8.18 -6.34 7.59
N LEU A 10 8.46 -5.78 8.77
CA LEU A 10 9.39 -6.30 9.74
C LEU A 10 8.64 -7.15 10.76
N LYS A 11 8.90 -8.45 10.73
CA LYS A 11 8.37 -9.42 11.70
C LYS A 11 9.15 -9.35 12.99
N THR A 12 8.48 -8.95 14.08
CA THR A 12 9.14 -8.74 15.36
C THR A 12 8.15 -8.79 16.50
N GLU A 13 8.43 -9.59 17.53
CA GLU A 13 7.63 -9.66 18.76
C GLU A 13 8.06 -8.60 19.80
N GLU A 14 9.30 -8.11 19.69
CA GLU A 14 9.96 -7.30 20.74
C GLU A 14 10.39 -5.91 20.25
N MET A 15 9.74 -5.37 19.22
CA MET A 15 10.10 -4.03 18.76
C MET A 15 9.60 -3.02 19.78
N SER A 16 10.53 -2.33 20.43
CA SER A 16 10.22 -1.16 21.24
C SER A 16 10.25 0.10 20.40
N GLU A 17 9.52 1.13 20.83
CA GLU A 17 9.51 2.44 20.16
C GLU A 17 10.94 2.99 20.03
N LYS A 18 11.75 2.90 21.09
CA LYS A 18 13.16 3.33 21.07
C LYS A 18 13.94 2.62 19.95
N ARG A 19 13.87 1.29 19.86
CA ARG A 19 14.57 0.52 18.81
C ARG A 19 14.08 0.89 17.41
N PHE A 20 12.79 1.17 17.26
CA PHE A 20 12.22 1.57 15.98
C PHE A 20 12.62 3.00 15.56
N PHE A 21 12.82 3.90 16.52
CA PHE A 21 13.44 5.21 16.28
C PHE A 21 14.93 5.10 15.96
N ASP A 22 15.66 4.22 16.65
CA ASP A 22 17.07 3.94 16.32
C ASP A 22 17.20 3.43 14.87
N LEU A 23 16.31 2.54 14.42
CA LEU A 23 16.20 2.14 13.02
C LEU A 23 15.88 3.33 12.10
N GLY A 24 14.91 4.17 12.48
CA GLY A 24 14.55 5.38 11.74
C GLY A 24 15.74 6.34 11.55
N LYS A 25 16.58 6.51 12.58
CA LYS A 25 17.82 7.28 12.52
C LYS A 25 18.78 6.70 11.49
N GLU A 26 19.06 5.39 11.54
CA GLU A 26 19.98 4.76 10.59
C GLU A 26 19.46 4.87 9.13
N ILE A 27 18.14 4.72 8.93
CA ILE A 27 17.50 4.95 7.64
C ILE A 27 17.68 6.40 7.19
N ALA A 28 17.46 7.37 8.07
CA ALA A 28 17.58 8.79 7.75
C ALA A 28 19.01 9.15 7.31
N VAL A 29 20.02 8.61 8.00
CA VAL A 29 21.44 8.81 7.66
C VAL A 29 21.79 8.16 6.32
N CYS A 30 21.33 6.93 6.10
CA CYS A 30 21.65 6.16 4.90
C CYS A 30 20.95 6.71 3.65
N LEU A 31 19.63 6.92 3.73
CA LEU A 31 18.79 7.27 2.58
C LEU A 31 18.61 8.78 2.39
N LYS A 32 18.98 9.61 3.36
CA LYS A 32 18.83 11.08 3.34
C LYS A 32 17.47 11.53 2.80
N PRO A 33 16.36 11.04 3.37
CA PRO A 33 15.03 11.31 2.85
C PRO A 33 14.67 12.79 3.00
N GLN A 34 13.93 13.32 2.04
CA GLN A 34 13.38 14.68 2.13
C GLN A 34 12.25 14.79 3.15
N ARG A 35 11.62 13.66 3.51
CA ARG A 35 10.54 13.59 4.51
C ARG A 35 10.41 12.18 5.09
N MET A 36 10.14 12.09 6.39
CA MET A 36 9.76 10.85 7.08
C MET A 36 8.52 11.08 7.95
N HIS A 37 7.62 10.10 8.02
CA HIS A 37 6.43 10.12 8.86
C HIS A 37 6.45 8.94 9.83
N PHE A 38 6.42 9.22 11.12
CA PHE A 38 6.23 8.20 12.15
C PHE A 38 4.74 7.98 12.41
N ARG A 39 4.34 6.73 12.68
CA ARG A 39 3.07 6.41 13.35
C ARG A 39 3.30 5.36 14.42
N ASN A 40 2.64 5.57 15.54
CA ASN A 40 2.49 4.59 16.61
C ASN A 40 1.03 4.15 16.67
N GLU A 41 0.70 3.05 15.99
CA GLU A 41 -0.68 2.55 15.93
C GLU A 41 -1.08 1.73 17.17
N PHE A 42 -0.15 1.47 18.11
CA PHE A 42 -0.53 1.00 19.46
C PHE A 42 -1.38 2.04 20.19
N ILE A 43 -1.15 3.32 19.91
CA ILE A 43 -1.91 4.45 20.45
C ILE A 43 -2.97 4.91 19.46
N GLY A 44 -2.58 5.16 18.19
CA GLY A 44 -3.45 5.75 17.18
C GLY A 44 -4.65 4.89 16.79
N LYS A 45 -4.47 3.56 16.74
CA LYS A 45 -5.51 2.57 16.40
C LYS A 45 -6.36 2.98 15.20
N THR A 46 -5.70 3.50 14.15
CA THR A 46 -6.39 4.00 12.97
C THR A 46 -7.16 2.87 12.30
N PRO A 47 -8.46 3.07 11.97
CA PRO A 47 -9.25 2.03 11.32
C PRO A 47 -8.59 1.50 10.04
N ASN A 48 -8.57 0.17 9.89
CA ASN A 48 -7.99 -0.56 8.76
C ASN A 48 -6.46 -0.46 8.61
N LEU A 49 -5.74 0.09 9.60
CA LEU A 49 -4.28 -0.03 9.66
C LEU A 49 -3.86 -1.16 10.62
N PRO A 50 -2.71 -1.80 10.37
CA PRO A 50 -2.16 -2.75 11.32
C PRO A 50 -1.77 -2.10 12.64
N MET A 51 -1.76 -2.92 13.69
CA MET A 51 -1.16 -2.54 14.97
C MET A 51 0.36 -2.63 14.87
N GLY A 52 1.07 -1.58 15.26
CA GLY A 52 2.53 -1.56 15.16
C GLY A 52 3.13 -0.17 15.08
N PHE A 53 4.42 -0.13 14.75
CA PHE A 53 5.12 1.10 14.40
C PHE A 53 5.31 1.21 12.90
N TYR A 54 5.25 2.42 12.38
CA TYR A 54 5.38 2.69 10.97
C TYR A 54 6.30 3.88 10.67
N TRP A 55 7.12 3.70 9.64
CA TRP A 55 7.86 4.76 8.97
C TRP A 55 7.44 4.87 7.51
N GLY A 56 6.92 6.04 7.13
CA GLY A 56 6.74 6.42 5.73
C GLY A 56 7.87 7.32 5.28
N ILE A 57 8.71 6.84 4.37
CA ILE A 57 9.97 7.48 3.96
C ILE A 57 9.83 7.96 2.52
N TYR A 58 10.12 9.24 2.28
CA TYR A 58 10.18 9.83 0.95
C TYR A 58 11.63 10.18 0.65
N THR A 59 12.24 9.45 -0.28
CA THR A 59 13.64 9.66 -0.66
C THR A 59 13.82 9.58 -2.17
N THR A 60 14.88 10.20 -2.67
CA THR A 60 15.29 10.09 -4.06
C THR A 60 16.36 9.02 -4.16
N LEU A 61 16.08 7.94 -4.90
CA LEU A 61 17.06 6.91 -5.23
C LEU A 61 17.71 7.23 -6.59
N LYS A 62 18.50 6.31 -7.16
CA LYS A 62 19.13 6.52 -8.49
C LYS A 62 18.09 7.01 -9.51
N PHE A 63 18.48 7.99 -10.34
CA PHE A 63 17.72 8.61 -11.42
C PHE A 63 16.69 9.70 -11.05
N SER A 64 16.88 10.39 -9.92
CA SER A 64 16.17 11.65 -9.56
C SER A 64 14.66 11.53 -9.31
N ASP A 65 14.12 10.32 -9.29
CA ASP A 65 12.72 10.08 -8.96
C ASP A 65 12.51 9.85 -7.47
N VAL A 66 11.46 10.48 -6.92
CA VAL A 66 11.04 10.26 -5.54
C VAL A 66 10.39 8.88 -5.40
N TRP A 67 10.92 8.09 -4.46
CA TRP A 67 10.35 6.85 -3.98
C TRP A 67 9.64 7.07 -2.66
N LYS A 68 8.53 6.37 -2.49
CA LYS A 68 7.92 6.14 -1.18
C LYS A 68 8.34 4.75 -0.69
N ILE A 69 8.87 4.68 0.52
CA ILE A 69 9.22 3.42 1.18
C ILE A 69 8.44 3.38 2.50
N ASP A 70 7.60 2.37 2.64
CA ASP A 70 6.80 2.11 3.82
C ASP A 70 7.46 0.98 4.62
N ILE A 71 7.73 1.21 5.90
CA ILE A 71 8.25 0.19 6.80
C ILE A 71 7.27 0.02 7.96
N TRP A 72 6.78 -1.19 8.15
CA TRP A 72 5.90 -1.59 9.24
C TRP A 72 6.58 -2.61 10.14
N ALA A 73 6.70 -2.32 11.43
CA ALA A 73 7.02 -3.32 12.45
C ALA A 73 5.74 -3.84 13.09
N MET A 74 5.51 -5.15 12.98
CA MET A 74 4.27 -5.80 13.39
C MET A 74 4.54 -7.23 13.87
N ASP A 75 3.62 -7.76 14.67
CA ASP A 75 3.72 -9.10 15.23
C ASP A 75 3.56 -10.20 14.16
N SER A 76 3.97 -11.41 14.54
CA SER A 76 3.94 -12.58 13.67
C SER A 76 2.53 -12.94 13.19
N ASN A 77 1.51 -12.76 14.03
CA ASN A 77 0.15 -13.16 13.70
C ASN A 77 -0.41 -12.27 12.58
N GLN A 78 -0.20 -10.96 12.70
CA GLN A 78 -0.58 -9.99 11.67
C GLN A 78 0.15 -10.27 10.36
N ILE A 79 1.47 -10.46 10.38
CA ILE A 79 2.24 -10.76 9.16
C ILE A 79 1.77 -12.04 8.49
N ASN A 80 1.52 -13.10 9.24
CA ASN A 80 1.03 -14.35 8.69
C ASN A 80 -0.35 -14.17 8.04
N LEU A 81 -1.24 -13.36 8.63
CA LEU A 81 -2.53 -13.03 8.05
C LEU A 81 -2.36 -12.23 6.74
N TYR A 82 -1.53 -11.19 6.74
CA TYR A 82 -1.22 -10.40 5.54
C TYR A 82 -0.61 -11.25 4.41
N GLN A 83 0.29 -12.18 4.75
CA GLN A 83 0.86 -13.10 3.77
C GLN A 83 -0.21 -14.01 3.17
N LYS A 84 -1.07 -14.61 4.00
CA LYS A 84 -2.19 -15.44 3.53
C LYS A 84 -3.14 -14.66 2.62
N GLU A 85 -3.50 -13.43 2.98
CA GLU A 85 -4.35 -12.57 2.15
C GLU A 85 -3.66 -12.22 0.82
N SER A 86 -2.38 -11.87 0.85
CA SER A 86 -1.58 -11.54 -0.32
C SER A 86 -1.46 -12.74 -1.27
N ASP A 87 -1.17 -13.93 -0.74
CA ASP A 87 -1.04 -15.14 -1.55
C ASP A 87 -2.40 -15.59 -2.10
N GLY A 88 -3.47 -15.47 -1.30
CA GLY A 88 -4.83 -15.68 -1.78
C GLY A 88 -5.24 -14.68 -2.86
N LEU A 89 -4.74 -13.44 -2.85
CA LEU A 89 -4.96 -12.49 -3.93
C LEU A 89 -4.15 -12.86 -5.17
N LYS A 90 -2.87 -13.21 -5.02
CA LYS A 90 -1.99 -13.62 -6.12
C LYS A 90 -2.54 -14.83 -6.86
N SER A 91 -3.07 -15.83 -6.15
CA SER A 91 -3.64 -17.04 -6.77
C SER A 91 -4.88 -16.77 -7.64
N ARG A 92 -5.55 -15.63 -7.45
CA ARG A 92 -6.72 -15.21 -8.24
C ARG A 92 -6.37 -14.30 -9.41
N ILE A 93 -5.12 -13.86 -9.51
CA ILE A 93 -4.63 -12.99 -10.59
C ILE A 93 -3.91 -13.87 -11.62
N ASP A 94 -4.58 -14.11 -12.73
CA ASP A 94 -4.02 -14.76 -13.91
C ASP A 94 -3.42 -13.73 -14.89
N ASP A 95 -2.88 -14.25 -16.00
CA ASP A 95 -2.25 -13.46 -17.05
C ASP A 95 -3.23 -12.55 -17.81
N GLU A 96 -4.54 -12.80 -17.73
CA GLU A 96 -5.56 -11.91 -18.31
C GLU A 96 -5.92 -10.76 -17.37
N LYS A 97 -6.05 -11.03 -16.07
CA LYS A 97 -6.46 -10.04 -15.07
C LYS A 97 -5.36 -9.06 -14.74
N ARG A 98 -4.09 -9.51 -14.73
CA ARG A 98 -2.95 -8.64 -14.41
C ARG A 98 -2.84 -7.41 -15.33
N PRO A 99 -2.91 -7.52 -16.68
CA PRO A 99 -2.93 -6.36 -17.57
C PRO A 99 -4.09 -5.41 -17.30
N ARG A 100 -5.30 -5.94 -17.04
CA ARG A 100 -6.51 -5.12 -16.74
C ARG A 100 -6.32 -4.30 -15.46
N ILE A 101 -5.83 -4.93 -14.39
CA ILE A 101 -5.51 -4.26 -13.13
C ILE A 101 -4.49 -3.15 -13.36
N LEU A 102 -3.41 -3.43 -14.08
CA LEU A 102 -2.36 -2.45 -14.33
C LEU A 102 -2.85 -1.27 -15.17
N MET A 103 -3.66 -1.53 -16.19
CA MET A 103 -4.28 -0.49 -17.01
C MET A 103 -5.18 0.43 -16.18
N ILE A 104 -6.09 -0.14 -15.38
CA ILE A 104 -6.99 0.64 -14.52
C ILE A 104 -6.19 1.44 -13.48
N LYS A 105 -5.20 0.81 -12.82
CA LYS A 105 -4.33 1.52 -11.86
C LYS A 105 -3.59 2.67 -12.52
N ASN A 106 -3.03 2.49 -13.72
CA ASN A 106 -2.31 3.55 -14.45
C ASN A 106 -3.22 4.72 -14.84
N HIS A 107 -4.51 4.46 -15.09
CA HIS A 107 -5.46 5.53 -15.39
C HIS A 107 -5.88 6.30 -14.13
N PHE A 108 -6.18 5.59 -13.03
CA PHE A 108 -6.81 6.20 -11.86
C PHE A 108 -5.87 6.64 -10.73
N TYR A 109 -4.57 6.28 -10.74
CA TYR A 109 -3.70 6.61 -9.60
C TYR A 109 -3.54 8.12 -9.32
N LYS A 110 -3.78 8.97 -10.33
CA LYS A 110 -3.78 10.45 -10.23
C LYS A 110 -5.17 11.05 -10.03
N HIS A 111 -6.22 10.24 -10.01
CA HIS A 111 -7.58 10.73 -9.88
C HIS A 111 -7.76 11.43 -8.51
N PRO A 112 -8.41 12.61 -8.42
CA PRO A 112 -8.54 13.36 -7.16
C PRO A 112 -9.18 12.58 -6.02
N GLU A 113 -10.16 11.73 -6.34
CA GLU A 113 -10.86 10.89 -5.36
C GLU A 113 -10.12 9.58 -5.01
N TYR A 114 -9.02 9.27 -5.71
CA TYR A 114 -8.22 8.09 -5.40
C TYR A 114 -7.58 8.26 -4.02
N ARG A 115 -7.71 7.23 -3.17
CA ARG A 115 -7.38 7.16 -1.74
C ARG A 115 -8.20 8.05 -0.81
N ARG A 116 -9.15 8.82 -1.36
CA ARG A 116 -10.16 9.53 -0.56
C ARG A 116 -11.46 8.74 -0.47
N LYS A 117 -11.96 8.30 -1.63
CA LYS A 117 -13.25 7.59 -1.71
C LYS A 117 -13.15 6.17 -2.31
N PHE A 118 -12.09 5.89 -3.06
CA PHE A 118 -11.77 4.54 -3.55
C PHE A 118 -10.27 4.30 -3.55
N SER A 119 -9.84 3.04 -3.63
CA SER A 119 -8.46 2.62 -3.41
C SER A 119 -8.01 1.55 -4.41
N ALA A 120 -6.75 1.12 -4.32
CA ALA A 120 -6.26 0.00 -5.10
C ALA A 120 -7.05 -1.29 -4.83
N ARG A 121 -7.53 -1.49 -3.59
CA ARG A 121 -8.33 -2.67 -3.22
C ARG A 121 -9.60 -2.76 -4.05
N ASP A 122 -10.29 -1.63 -4.25
CA ASP A 122 -11.49 -1.57 -5.09
C ASP A 122 -11.21 -1.97 -6.55
N ILE A 123 -10.04 -1.60 -7.09
CA ILE A 123 -9.61 -2.03 -8.43
C ILE A 123 -9.44 -3.56 -8.49
N TYR A 124 -8.74 -4.13 -7.50
CA TYR A 124 -8.56 -5.59 -7.43
C TYR A 124 -9.91 -6.31 -7.29
N ASP A 125 -10.79 -5.85 -6.40
CA ASP A 125 -12.09 -6.46 -6.20
C ASP A 125 -12.96 -6.39 -7.47
N ALA A 126 -13.01 -5.23 -8.14
CA ALA A 126 -13.76 -5.06 -9.38
C ALA A 126 -13.27 -5.99 -10.50
N VAL A 127 -11.95 -6.15 -10.66
CA VAL A 127 -11.40 -7.02 -11.72
C VAL A 127 -11.51 -8.51 -11.35
N ILE A 128 -11.22 -8.88 -10.10
CA ILE A 128 -11.18 -10.28 -9.68
C ILE A 128 -12.58 -10.85 -9.49
N ARG A 129 -13.49 -10.10 -8.86
CA ARG A 129 -14.83 -10.59 -8.51
C ARG A 129 -15.88 -10.30 -9.57
N GLU A 130 -15.78 -9.13 -10.21
CA GLU A 130 -16.80 -8.65 -11.16
C GLU A 130 -16.29 -8.63 -12.61
N ASN A 131 -15.07 -9.14 -12.85
CA ASN A 131 -14.47 -9.27 -14.17
C ASN A 131 -14.45 -7.96 -14.99
N VAL A 132 -14.31 -6.81 -14.31
CA VAL A 132 -14.16 -5.49 -14.97
C VAL A 132 -12.94 -5.52 -15.89
N LYS A 133 -13.12 -5.09 -17.15
CA LYS A 133 -12.11 -5.23 -18.21
C LYS A 133 -11.53 -3.92 -18.71
N SER A 134 -12.18 -2.80 -18.42
CA SER A 134 -11.81 -1.49 -18.97
C SER A 134 -11.87 -0.38 -17.92
N THR A 135 -11.22 0.75 -18.21
CA THR A 135 -11.32 1.96 -17.38
C THR A 135 -12.75 2.51 -17.34
N LYS A 136 -13.50 2.41 -18.45
CA LYS A 136 -14.90 2.81 -18.53
C LYS A 136 -15.80 1.95 -17.64
N GLU A 137 -15.66 0.62 -17.72
CA GLU A 137 -16.40 -0.29 -16.83
C GLU A 137 -16.04 -0.05 -15.36
N PHE A 138 -14.79 0.27 -15.05
CA PHE A 138 -14.41 0.61 -13.68
C PHE A 138 -15.06 1.92 -13.20
N SER A 139 -15.19 2.94 -14.05
CA SER A 139 -15.96 4.15 -13.72
C SER A 139 -17.43 3.83 -13.43
N GLU A 140 -18.06 2.98 -14.24
CA GLU A 140 -19.44 2.53 -14.02
C GLU A 140 -19.58 1.74 -12.71
N TRP A 141 -18.59 0.90 -12.40
CA TRP A 141 -18.50 0.17 -11.14
C TRP A 141 -18.38 1.11 -9.94
N LEU A 142 -17.54 2.16 -10.03
CA LEU A 142 -17.40 3.18 -8.98
C LEU A 142 -18.71 3.95 -8.77
N ARG A 143 -19.41 4.32 -9.84
CA ARG A 143 -20.69 5.00 -9.76
C ARG A 143 -21.73 4.13 -9.05
N LYS A 144 -21.83 2.86 -9.44
CA LYS A 144 -22.77 1.89 -8.87
C LYS A 144 -22.50 1.58 -7.39
N ASN A 145 -21.24 1.34 -7.03
CA ASN A 145 -20.88 0.79 -5.72
C ASN A 145 -20.41 1.84 -4.70
N LYS A 146 -20.01 3.02 -5.15
CA LYS A 146 -19.46 4.08 -4.28
C LYS A 146 -20.13 5.44 -4.47
N GLY A 147 -20.98 5.61 -5.49
CA GLY A 147 -21.57 6.91 -5.82
C GLY A 147 -20.52 7.94 -6.26
N ILE A 148 -19.42 7.48 -6.85
CA ILE A 148 -18.31 8.32 -7.32
C ILE A 148 -18.27 8.25 -8.86
N LEU A 149 -18.05 9.40 -9.51
CA LEU A 149 -18.08 9.63 -10.96
C LEU A 149 -19.51 9.80 -11.51
#